data_AF-A0AAJ5NAG1-F1
#
_entry.id   AF-A0AAJ5NAG1-F1
#
_cell.length_a   1.000
_cell.length_b   1.000
_cell.length_c   1.000
_cell.angle_alpha   90.00
_cell.angle_beta   90.00
_cell.angle_gamma   90.00
#
_symmetry.space_group_name_H-M   'P 1'
#
loop_
_entity.id
_entity.type
_entity.pdbx_description
1 polymer ?
#
loop_
_entity_poly.entity_id
_entity_poly.type
_entity_poly.pdbx_seq_one_letter_code
_entity_poly.pdbx_strand_id
1 'polypeptide(L)'
;MTRAPWTPEGFDDWRRHYPVTPFTRAETTLDWTDAFIDGWTQRTARLPLTTTIVLVAGLYSEWLPGCNRGARQTLGAAGYRVLTVPVRSARGVFDQGAHIGAYLRAHLPAGEFVALAHSKGGIDTLAALVGDPVLASRCAGIALVQPPCGPSAIVDTIFRHGVPSHTAAPWPDRIAQRLLRTRWANAGTRDISSRRDPRVGAMLAALPNDLHLVHGVSWSVEASTRFDSHHGRLNGHRPGCAHDGQFYLEHQVMAGLPQVCLPRLDHGQPVLGGLGFDAGRFWLALADLLHVTRGQTR
;
A
#
# COMPACT_ATOMS: atom_id res chain seq x y z
N MET A 1 20.80 -22.14 5.55
CA MET A 1 19.79 -22.58 4.57
C MET A 1 19.24 -21.34 3.87
N THR A 2 19.34 -21.26 2.55
CA THR A 2 18.74 -20.17 1.76
C THR A 2 17.23 -20.35 1.74
N ARG A 3 16.50 -19.32 2.17
CA ARG A 3 15.03 -19.31 2.18
C ARG A 3 14.51 -19.37 0.73
N ALA A 4 13.41 -20.08 0.51
CA ALA A 4 12.77 -20.14 -0.81
C ALA A 4 12.34 -18.73 -1.28
N PRO A 5 12.45 -18.42 -2.58
CA PRO A 5 11.92 -17.18 -3.14
C PRO A 5 10.41 -17.08 -2.91
N TRP A 6 9.92 -15.86 -2.66
CA TRP A 6 8.48 -15.59 -2.62
C TRP A 6 7.86 -15.75 -4.01
N THR A 7 6.62 -16.26 -4.07
CA THR A 7 5.82 -16.34 -5.29
C THR A 7 4.42 -15.77 -5.03
N PRO A 8 3.74 -15.25 -6.07
CA PRO A 8 2.39 -14.69 -5.96
C PRO A 8 1.28 -15.76 -5.87
N GLU A 9 1.64 -17.05 -5.89
CA GLU A 9 0.69 -18.17 -5.92
C GLU A 9 0.24 -18.60 -4.52
N GLY A 10 -0.96 -19.16 -4.44
CA GLY A 10 -1.46 -19.78 -3.19
C GLY A 10 -2.06 -18.79 -2.19
N PHE A 11 -2.72 -17.72 -2.68
CA PHE A 11 -3.40 -16.75 -1.81
C PHE A 11 -4.31 -17.42 -0.77
N ASP A 12 -5.10 -18.41 -1.18
CA ASP A 12 -6.10 -19.09 -0.36
C ASP A 12 -5.54 -19.90 0.82
N ASP A 13 -4.21 -20.08 0.90
CA ASP A 13 -3.56 -20.72 2.05
C ASP A 13 -3.83 -19.99 3.38
N TRP A 14 -4.24 -18.72 3.34
CA TRP A 14 -4.62 -17.99 4.55
C TRP A 14 -5.68 -18.75 5.36
N ARG A 15 -6.59 -19.49 4.72
CA ARG A 15 -7.67 -20.22 5.43
C ARG A 15 -7.15 -21.23 6.44
N ARG A 16 -5.96 -21.79 6.20
CA ARG A 16 -5.31 -22.74 7.12
C ARG A 16 -4.70 -22.04 8.35
N HIS A 17 -4.22 -20.81 8.17
CA HIS A 17 -3.55 -20.03 9.24
C HIS A 17 -4.51 -19.12 10.00
N TYR A 18 -5.55 -18.66 9.31
CA TYR A 18 -6.46 -17.62 9.73
C TYR A 18 -7.94 -17.97 9.42
N PRO A 19 -8.49 -19.03 10.05
CA PRO A 19 -9.78 -19.59 9.68
C PRO A 19 -10.98 -18.69 9.96
N VAL A 20 -10.84 -17.62 10.76
CA VAL A 20 -11.95 -16.71 11.11
C VAL A 20 -11.92 -15.39 10.35
N THR A 21 -11.09 -15.29 9.30
CA THR A 21 -10.97 -14.05 8.51
C THR A 21 -12.27 -13.75 7.76
N PRO A 22 -12.89 -12.57 7.96
CA PRO A 22 -14.09 -12.16 7.25
C PRO A 22 -13.72 -11.56 5.88
N PHE A 23 -13.14 -12.39 5.01
CA PHE A 23 -12.73 -11.97 3.67
C PHE A 23 -13.48 -12.73 2.59
N THR A 24 -14.08 -11.96 1.69
CA THR A 24 -14.67 -12.47 0.45
C THR A 24 -13.82 -11.98 -0.72
N ARG A 25 -13.42 -12.92 -1.57
CA ARG A 25 -12.69 -12.60 -2.80
C ARG A 25 -13.58 -11.78 -3.72
N ALA A 26 -13.00 -10.84 -4.45
CA ALA A 26 -13.73 -10.06 -5.45
C ALA A 26 -14.32 -10.99 -6.52
N GLU A 27 -15.37 -10.52 -7.20
CA GLU A 27 -15.91 -11.22 -8.38
C GLU A 27 -14.82 -11.38 -9.45
N THR A 28 -14.90 -12.44 -10.25
CA THR A 28 -13.86 -12.80 -11.23
C THR A 28 -13.48 -11.66 -12.18
N THR A 29 -14.42 -10.79 -12.54
CA THR A 29 -14.19 -9.62 -13.40
C THR A 29 -13.33 -8.54 -12.76
N LEU A 30 -13.35 -8.46 -11.43
CA LEU A 30 -12.57 -7.52 -10.61
C LEU A 30 -11.36 -8.21 -9.97
N ASP A 31 -11.13 -9.50 -10.19
CA ASP A 31 -9.98 -10.19 -9.64
C ASP A 31 -8.91 -10.40 -10.71
N TRP A 32 -7.85 -9.61 -10.61
CA TRP A 32 -6.75 -9.59 -11.56
C TRP A 32 -5.52 -10.37 -11.06
N THR A 33 -5.71 -11.24 -10.08
CA THR A 33 -4.62 -12.04 -9.49
C THR A 33 -3.90 -12.89 -10.53
N ASP A 34 -4.63 -13.56 -11.42
CA ASP A 34 -4.01 -14.43 -12.43
C ASP A 34 -3.22 -13.62 -13.46
N ALA A 35 -3.75 -12.48 -13.91
CA ALA A 35 -3.05 -11.56 -14.81
C ALA A 35 -1.77 -11.00 -14.16
N PHE A 36 -1.79 -10.73 -12.85
CA PHE A 36 -0.59 -10.35 -12.10
C PHE A 36 0.44 -11.50 -12.02
N ILE A 37 0.01 -12.75 -11.80
CA ILE A 37 0.88 -13.93 -11.77
C ILE A 37 1.54 -14.15 -13.14
N ASP A 38 0.81 -13.94 -14.23
CA ASP A 38 1.33 -13.99 -15.59
C ASP A 38 2.42 -12.93 -15.79
N GLY A 39 2.14 -11.67 -15.42
CA GLY A 39 3.12 -10.58 -15.49
C GLY A 39 4.36 -10.84 -14.63
N TRP A 40 4.18 -11.40 -13.44
CA TRP A 40 5.28 -11.85 -12.59
C TRP A 40 6.13 -12.90 -13.29
N THR A 41 5.52 -13.89 -13.95
CA THR A 41 6.21 -14.97 -14.66
C THR A 41 6.98 -14.49 -15.88
N GLN A 42 6.45 -13.51 -16.62
CA GLN A 42 7.09 -12.92 -17.81
C GLN A 42 8.37 -12.14 -17.49
N ARG A 43 8.49 -11.56 -16.28
CA ARG A 43 9.67 -10.79 -15.81
C ARG A 43 9.99 -9.54 -16.65
N THR A 44 9.08 -9.11 -17.49
CA THR A 44 9.18 -7.90 -18.31
C THR A 44 7.85 -7.16 -18.28
N ALA A 45 7.89 -5.83 -18.30
CA ALA A 45 6.68 -5.04 -18.49
C ALA A 45 6.57 -4.59 -19.95
N ARG A 46 5.34 -4.61 -20.48
CA ARG A 46 4.97 -4.14 -21.82
C ARG A 46 4.60 -2.66 -21.84
N LEU A 47 4.65 -2.00 -20.67
CA LEU A 47 4.42 -0.57 -20.55
C LEU A 47 5.39 0.21 -21.46
N PRO A 48 4.93 1.20 -22.24
CA PRO A 48 5.80 2.01 -23.10
C PRO A 48 6.94 2.66 -22.31
N LEU A 49 8.16 2.64 -22.85
CA LEU A 49 9.34 3.23 -22.19
C LEU A 49 9.25 4.76 -22.05
N THR A 50 8.33 5.41 -22.77
CA THR A 50 8.01 6.84 -22.61
C THR A 50 7.20 7.13 -21.36
N THR A 51 6.57 6.12 -20.75
CA THR A 51 5.82 6.28 -19.50
C THR A 51 6.77 6.43 -18.31
N THR A 52 6.52 7.44 -17.48
CA THR A 52 7.25 7.59 -16.21
C THR A 52 6.61 6.72 -15.13
N ILE A 53 7.41 5.98 -14.36
CA ILE A 53 6.93 5.23 -13.20
C ILE A 53 7.14 6.07 -11.93
N VAL A 54 6.06 6.31 -11.20
CA VAL A 54 6.06 7.08 -9.94
C VAL A 54 5.92 6.10 -8.77
N LEU A 55 6.94 6.01 -7.92
CA LEU A 55 6.92 5.24 -6.68
C LEU A 55 6.52 6.15 -5.51
N VAL A 56 5.48 5.76 -4.77
CA VAL A 56 5.02 6.47 -3.57
C VAL A 56 4.95 5.52 -2.38
N ALA A 57 5.81 5.72 -1.38
CA ALA A 57 5.85 4.88 -0.20
C ALA A 57 4.84 5.31 0.88
N GLY A 58 4.62 4.45 1.87
CA GLY A 58 3.75 4.70 3.01
C GLY A 58 4.33 5.63 4.08
N LEU A 59 3.57 5.75 5.17
CA LEU A 59 3.95 6.48 6.38
C LEU A 59 5.32 6.01 6.91
N TYR A 60 6.12 6.91 7.48
CA TYR A 60 7.46 6.67 8.05
C TYR A 60 8.58 6.32 7.05
N SER A 61 8.26 6.15 5.77
CA SER A 61 9.25 5.82 4.72
C SER A 61 10.40 6.83 4.59
N GLU A 62 10.19 8.10 4.95
CA GLU A 62 11.26 9.11 4.93
C GLU A 62 12.41 8.83 5.92
N TRP A 63 12.17 7.92 6.89
CA TRP A 63 13.17 7.48 7.86
C TRP A 63 13.68 6.07 7.59
N LEU A 64 13.23 5.41 6.52
CA LEU A 64 13.61 4.04 6.17
C LEU A 64 14.77 4.04 5.17
N PRO A 65 15.99 3.67 5.59
CA PRO A 65 17.14 3.63 4.68
C PRO A 65 16.91 2.60 3.57
N GLY A 66 17.03 3.04 2.32
CA GLY A 66 16.88 2.15 1.18
C GLY A 66 15.42 1.81 0.82
N CYS A 67 14.44 2.53 1.35
CA CYS A 67 13.06 2.47 0.89
C CYS A 67 12.99 2.56 -0.64
N ASN A 68 12.29 1.62 -1.28
CA ASN A 68 12.13 1.50 -2.73
C ASN A 68 13.45 1.29 -3.52
N ARG A 69 14.57 0.97 -2.87
CA ARG A 69 15.86 0.81 -3.58
C ARG A 69 15.80 -0.29 -4.63
N GLY A 70 15.33 -1.48 -4.27
CA GLY A 70 15.23 -2.64 -5.18
C GLY A 70 14.24 -2.39 -6.32
N ALA A 71 13.10 -1.78 -6.01
CA ALA A 71 12.10 -1.33 -6.99
C ALA A 71 12.73 -0.39 -8.02
N ARG A 72 13.34 0.71 -7.55
CA ARG A 72 13.96 1.72 -8.41
C ARG A 72 15.07 1.15 -9.28
N GLN A 73 15.92 0.29 -8.73
CA GLN A 73 17.00 -0.35 -9.48
C GLN A 73 16.47 -1.24 -10.60
N THR A 74 15.49 -2.09 -10.31
CA THR A 74 14.94 -3.04 -11.29
C THR A 74 14.14 -2.34 -12.39
N LEU A 75 13.28 -1.39 -12.01
CA LEU A 75 12.50 -0.61 -12.97
C LEU A 75 13.40 0.27 -13.86
N GLY A 76 14.45 0.87 -13.27
CA GLY A 76 15.44 1.62 -14.04
C GLY A 76 16.27 0.73 -14.98
N ALA A 77 16.66 -0.46 -14.52
CA ALA A 77 17.35 -1.45 -15.36
C ALA A 77 16.47 -1.97 -16.51
N ALA A 78 15.14 -1.98 -16.31
CA ALA A 78 14.17 -2.28 -17.37
C ALA A 78 13.95 -1.10 -18.35
N GLY A 79 14.66 0.03 -18.18
CA GLY A 79 14.63 1.16 -19.11
C GLY A 79 13.64 2.27 -18.77
N TYR A 80 12.89 2.17 -17.66
CA TYR A 80 11.92 3.19 -17.27
C TYR A 80 12.57 4.38 -16.56
N ARG A 81 12.03 5.57 -16.81
CA ARG A 81 12.24 6.71 -15.92
C ARG A 81 11.45 6.47 -14.63
N VAL A 82 12.15 6.46 -13.50
CA VAL A 82 11.54 6.26 -12.18
C VAL A 82 11.65 7.53 -11.34
N LEU A 83 10.51 8.03 -10.86
CA LEU A 83 10.44 9.09 -9.86
C LEU A 83 10.02 8.49 -8.52
N THR A 84 10.70 8.85 -7.45
CA THR A 84 10.27 8.51 -6.09
C THR A 84 9.78 9.77 -5.41
N VAL A 85 8.55 9.75 -4.91
CA VAL A 85 7.96 10.93 -4.27
C VAL A 85 8.40 11.01 -2.81
N PRO A 86 8.89 12.18 -2.33
CA PRO A 86 9.18 12.38 -0.92
C PRO A 86 7.92 12.31 -0.06
N VAL A 87 7.94 11.46 0.95
CA VAL A 87 6.87 11.36 1.95
C VAL A 87 7.17 12.27 3.12
N ARG A 88 6.14 12.93 3.67
CA ARG A 88 6.21 13.64 4.95
C ARG A 88 5.23 13.01 5.93
N SER A 89 5.77 12.22 6.84
CA SER A 89 4.99 11.41 7.79
C SER A 89 4.17 12.24 8.76
N ALA A 90 4.54 13.51 8.94
CA ALA A 90 3.78 14.48 9.72
C ALA A 90 2.41 14.83 9.11
N ARG A 91 2.26 14.71 7.79
CA ARG A 91 1.11 15.22 7.05
C ARG A 91 -0.03 14.21 7.01
N GLY A 92 -1.25 14.74 7.18
CA GLY A 92 -2.47 14.01 6.85
C GLY A 92 -2.58 13.73 5.35
N VAL A 93 -3.60 12.98 4.95
CA VAL A 93 -3.79 12.49 3.58
C VAL A 93 -3.85 13.63 2.56
N PHE A 94 -4.66 14.65 2.82
CA PHE A 94 -4.85 15.76 1.88
C PHE A 94 -3.63 16.68 1.78
N ASP A 95 -2.95 16.94 2.90
CA ASP A 95 -1.73 17.76 2.91
C ASP A 95 -0.57 17.05 2.20
N GLN A 96 -0.47 15.73 2.38
CA GLN A 96 0.51 14.92 1.66
C GLN A 96 0.12 14.79 0.18
N GLY A 97 -1.17 14.66 -0.15
CA GLY A 97 -1.66 14.67 -1.53
C GLY A 97 -1.34 15.98 -2.26
N ALA A 98 -1.57 17.13 -1.63
CA ALA A 98 -1.18 18.44 -2.18
C ALA A 98 0.33 18.53 -2.43
N HIS A 99 1.14 17.96 -1.53
CA HIS A 99 2.59 17.88 -1.72
C HIS A 99 3.00 16.96 -2.88
N ILE A 100 2.38 15.78 -2.98
CA ILE A 100 2.60 14.85 -4.09
C ILE A 100 2.26 15.54 -5.41
N GLY A 101 1.10 16.22 -5.50
CA GLY A 101 0.69 16.96 -6.69
C GLY A 101 1.70 18.05 -7.07
N ALA A 102 2.13 18.88 -6.11
CA ALA A 102 3.15 19.91 -6.36
C ALA A 102 4.49 19.31 -6.81
N TYR A 103 4.93 18.22 -6.19
CA TYR A 103 6.16 17.52 -6.56
C TYR A 103 6.06 16.97 -7.99
N LEU A 104 4.96 16.31 -8.32
CA LEU A 104 4.76 15.71 -9.64
C LEU A 104 4.69 16.75 -10.75
N ARG A 105 4.01 17.89 -10.56
CA ARG A 105 4.02 18.99 -11.53
C ARG A 105 5.41 19.52 -11.82
N ALA A 106 6.27 19.58 -10.80
CA ALA A 106 7.63 20.09 -10.93
C ALA A 106 8.61 19.10 -11.59
N HIS A 107 8.37 17.79 -11.48
CA HIS A 107 9.38 16.77 -11.84
C HIS A 107 8.95 15.77 -12.91
N LEU A 108 7.65 15.66 -13.21
CA LEU A 108 7.16 14.81 -14.29
C LEU A 108 7.56 15.43 -15.64
N PRO A 109 8.19 14.67 -16.55
CA PRO A 109 8.37 15.11 -17.94
C PRO A 109 7.01 15.22 -18.64
N ALA A 110 6.96 15.73 -19.86
CA ALA A 110 5.75 15.60 -20.69
C ALA A 110 5.40 14.12 -20.92
N GLY A 111 4.11 13.81 -21.06
CA GLY A 111 3.60 12.45 -21.28
C GLY A 111 2.87 11.84 -20.08
N GLU A 112 2.56 10.55 -20.20
CA GLU A 112 1.82 9.78 -19.20
C GLU A 112 2.74 9.25 -18.09
N PHE A 113 2.14 8.94 -16.95
CA PHE A 113 2.80 8.22 -15.87
C PHE A 113 1.88 7.13 -15.30
N VAL A 114 2.49 6.15 -14.64
CA VAL A 114 1.78 5.21 -13.76
C VAL A 114 2.25 5.42 -12.32
N ALA A 115 1.34 5.31 -11.37
CA ALA A 115 1.66 5.41 -9.95
C ALA A 115 1.65 4.02 -9.31
N LEU A 116 2.74 3.68 -8.63
CA LEU A 116 2.88 2.46 -7.85
C LEU A 116 3.06 2.88 -6.39
N ALA A 117 2.01 2.67 -5.61
CA ALA A 117 1.90 3.26 -4.29
C ALA A 117 1.67 2.20 -3.21
N HIS A 118 2.36 2.35 -2.08
CA HIS A 118 2.30 1.42 -0.95
C HIS A 118 1.64 2.07 0.26
N SER A 119 0.78 1.31 0.95
CA SER A 119 0.18 1.70 2.22
C SER A 119 -0.47 3.09 2.14
N LYS A 120 -0.22 3.97 3.13
CA LYS A 120 -0.75 5.34 3.16
C LYS A 120 -0.39 6.16 1.90
N GLY A 121 0.76 5.87 1.27
CA GLY A 121 1.18 6.51 0.02
C GLY A 121 0.15 6.32 -1.09
N GLY A 122 -0.59 5.21 -1.07
CA GLY A 122 -1.72 4.96 -1.97
C GLY A 122 -2.83 5.98 -1.83
N ILE A 123 -3.39 6.12 -0.62
CA ILE A 123 -4.49 7.07 -0.37
C ILE A 123 -4.03 8.53 -0.47
N ASP A 124 -2.77 8.83 -0.15
CA ASP A 124 -2.18 10.16 -0.37
C ASP A 124 -2.09 10.49 -1.87
N THR A 125 -1.74 9.51 -2.70
CA THR A 125 -1.68 9.68 -4.16
C THR A 125 -3.08 9.85 -4.73
N LEU A 126 -4.08 9.11 -4.25
CA LEU A 126 -5.47 9.32 -4.66
C LEU A 126 -5.95 10.74 -4.34
N ALA A 127 -5.60 11.28 -3.17
CA ALA A 127 -5.93 12.66 -2.81
C ALA A 127 -5.27 13.68 -3.76
N ALA A 128 -4.05 13.40 -4.24
CA ALA A 128 -3.40 14.22 -5.25
C ALA A 128 -4.13 14.19 -6.60
N LEU A 129 -4.52 13.00 -7.08
CA LEU A 129 -5.20 12.82 -8.37
C LEU A 129 -6.62 13.41 -8.35
N VAL A 130 -7.39 13.17 -7.30
CA VAL A 130 -8.74 13.74 -7.14
C VAL A 130 -8.70 15.26 -7.05
N GLY A 131 -7.66 15.83 -6.43
CA GLY A 131 -7.49 17.28 -6.30
C GLY A 131 -6.88 17.98 -7.52
N ASP A 132 -6.46 17.24 -8.55
CA ASP A 132 -5.75 17.79 -9.72
C ASP A 132 -6.14 17.09 -11.02
N PRO A 133 -7.15 17.61 -11.75
CA PRO A 133 -7.60 17.02 -13.02
C PRO A 133 -6.52 16.96 -14.12
N VAL A 134 -5.56 17.89 -14.10
CA VAL A 134 -4.47 17.90 -15.09
C VAL A 134 -3.50 16.75 -14.80
N LEU A 135 -3.21 16.49 -13.53
CA LEU A 135 -2.40 15.34 -13.14
C LEU A 135 -3.17 14.02 -13.37
N ALA A 136 -4.47 13.98 -13.03
CA ALA A 136 -5.32 12.81 -13.23
C ALA A 136 -5.40 12.40 -14.70
N SER A 137 -5.60 13.34 -15.63
CA SER A 137 -5.66 13.05 -17.07
C SER A 137 -4.35 12.52 -17.67
N ARG A 138 -3.22 12.67 -16.95
CA ARG A 138 -1.92 12.13 -17.35
C ARG A 138 -1.56 10.81 -16.65
N CYS A 139 -2.37 10.40 -15.67
CA CYS A 139 -2.17 9.16 -14.93
C CYS A 139 -2.79 8.00 -15.74
N ALA A 140 -1.97 7.20 -16.40
CA ALA A 140 -2.42 6.03 -17.19
C ALA A 140 -2.93 4.88 -16.30
N GLY A 141 -2.57 4.88 -15.01
CA GLY A 141 -3.10 3.95 -14.03
C GLY A 141 -2.39 4.07 -12.68
N ILE A 142 -3.05 3.56 -11.63
CA ILE A 142 -2.51 3.52 -10.27
C ILE A 142 -2.69 2.13 -9.64
N ALA A 143 -1.60 1.59 -9.09
CA ALA A 143 -1.61 0.38 -8.29
C ALA A 143 -1.39 0.72 -6.81
N LEU A 144 -2.30 0.27 -5.96
CA LEU A 144 -2.27 0.49 -4.51
C LEU A 144 -1.95 -0.81 -3.79
N VAL A 145 -0.81 -0.93 -3.12
CA VAL A 145 -0.44 -2.17 -2.42
C VAL A 145 -0.62 -1.99 -0.93
N GLN A 146 -1.42 -2.86 -0.31
CA GLN A 146 -1.76 -2.82 1.11
C GLN A 146 -2.35 -1.47 1.56
N PRO A 147 -3.30 -0.86 0.80
CA PRO A 147 -3.82 0.46 1.15
C PRO A 147 -4.59 0.42 2.49
N PRO A 148 -4.48 1.44 3.36
CA PRO A 148 -5.18 1.48 4.64
C PRO A 148 -6.64 1.93 4.49
N CYS A 149 -7.47 1.13 3.83
CA CYS A 149 -8.89 1.42 3.59
C CYS A 149 -9.69 1.37 4.90
N GLY A 150 -9.40 0.41 5.77
CA GLY A 150 -9.87 0.30 7.15
C GLY A 150 -8.79 0.70 8.16
N PRO A 151 -9.13 0.85 9.45
CA PRO A 151 -8.21 1.39 10.46
C PRO A 151 -7.15 0.37 10.87
N SER A 152 -5.97 0.87 11.25
CA SER A 152 -4.95 0.06 11.92
C SER A 152 -5.31 -0.13 13.39
N ALA A 153 -5.62 -1.38 13.77
CA ALA A 153 -5.85 -1.75 15.16
C ALA A 153 -4.60 -1.50 16.04
N ILE A 154 -3.40 -1.55 15.44
CA ILE A 154 -2.15 -1.23 16.13
C ILE A 154 -2.11 0.24 16.51
N VAL A 155 -2.38 1.12 15.55
CA VAL A 155 -2.42 2.56 15.81
C VAL A 155 -3.51 2.92 16.81
N ASP A 156 -4.69 2.32 16.69
CA ASP A 156 -5.78 2.52 17.65
C ASP A 156 -5.38 2.08 19.06
N THR A 157 -4.68 0.95 19.19
CA THR A 157 -4.19 0.46 20.48
C THR A 157 -3.10 1.37 21.04
N ILE A 158 -2.14 1.80 20.19
CA ILE A 158 -1.12 2.76 20.60
C ILE A 158 -1.80 4.02 21.09
N PHE A 159 -2.73 4.64 20.37
CA PHE A 159 -3.40 5.85 20.86
C PHE A 159 -4.54 5.63 21.85
N ARG A 160 -4.84 4.37 22.18
CA ARG A 160 -5.90 3.95 23.12
C ARG A 160 -7.28 4.45 22.73
N HIS A 161 -7.58 4.44 21.43
CA HIS A 161 -8.92 4.70 20.95
C HIS A 161 -9.84 3.57 21.41
N GLY A 162 -10.98 3.92 22.03
CA GLY A 162 -11.93 2.93 22.57
C GLY A 162 -11.59 2.35 23.96
N VAL A 163 -10.49 2.76 24.60
CA VAL A 163 -10.13 2.32 25.98
C VAL A 163 -10.47 3.42 26.99
N PRO A 164 -11.08 3.11 28.15
CA PRO A 164 -11.31 4.09 29.22
C PRO A 164 -10.02 4.81 29.64
N SER A 165 -10.12 6.11 29.93
CA SER A 165 -8.99 6.99 30.27
C SER A 165 -8.16 6.52 31.46
N HIS A 166 -8.76 5.76 32.38
CA HIS A 166 -8.17 5.36 33.66
C HIS A 166 -7.27 4.12 33.61
N THR A 167 -7.29 3.32 32.54
CA THR A 167 -6.40 2.15 32.44
C THR A 167 -4.96 2.64 32.23
N ALA A 168 -3.95 2.03 32.87
CA ALA A 168 -2.56 2.41 32.61
C ALA A 168 -2.09 1.81 31.28
N ALA A 169 -1.48 2.60 30.40
CA ALA A 169 -0.85 2.07 29.18
C ALA A 169 0.42 1.28 29.55
N PRO A 170 0.72 0.14 28.88
CA PRO A 170 2.02 -0.51 28.98
C PRO A 170 3.15 0.48 28.65
N TRP A 171 4.29 0.35 29.31
CA TRP A 171 5.44 1.25 29.13
C TRP A 171 5.87 1.47 27.66
N PRO A 172 6.01 0.44 26.80
CA PRO A 172 6.40 0.65 25.39
C PRO A 172 5.35 1.46 24.61
N ASP A 173 4.06 1.27 24.90
CA ASP A 173 2.97 2.02 24.25
C ASP A 173 2.95 3.50 24.69
N ARG A 174 3.38 3.84 25.91
CA ARG A 174 3.52 5.25 26.34
C ARG A 174 4.59 5.98 25.54
N ILE A 175 5.71 5.31 25.27
CA ILE A 175 6.82 5.88 24.49
C ILE A 175 6.37 6.06 23.03
N ALA A 176 5.78 5.02 22.45
CA ALA A 176 5.21 5.09 21.10
C ALA A 176 4.15 6.20 21.00
N GLN A 177 3.20 6.29 21.94
CA GLN A 177 2.23 7.38 22.01
C GLN A 177 2.89 8.75 22.01
N ARG A 178 3.91 8.95 22.86
CA ARG A 178 4.58 10.24 22.98
C ARG A 178 5.28 10.62 21.68
N LEU A 179 5.92 9.67 21.01
CA LEU A 179 6.57 9.86 19.70
C LEU A 179 5.55 10.14 18.59
N LEU A 180 4.47 9.37 18.53
CA LEU A 180 3.45 9.49 17.49
C LEU A 180 2.54 10.71 17.67
N ARG A 181 2.36 11.20 18.90
CA ARG A 181 1.67 12.47 19.19
C ARG A 181 2.53 13.71 18.94
N THR A 182 3.81 13.55 18.56
CA THR A 182 4.60 14.70 18.15
C THR A 182 4.04 15.30 16.87
N ARG A 183 4.23 16.61 16.67
CA ARG A 183 3.90 17.30 15.41
C ARG A 183 4.50 16.65 14.16
N TRP A 184 5.49 15.78 14.32
CA TRP A 184 6.23 15.12 13.26
C TRP A 184 5.56 13.86 12.71
N ALA A 185 4.54 13.32 13.39
CA ALA A 185 3.86 12.08 12.98
C ALA A 185 2.34 12.10 13.20
N ASN A 186 1.82 13.04 13.99
CA ASN A 186 0.45 12.94 14.52
C ASN A 186 -0.63 12.90 13.44
N ALA A 187 -0.64 13.82 12.48
CA ALA A 187 -1.72 13.84 11.48
C ALA A 187 -1.63 12.64 10.53
N GLY A 188 -0.42 12.28 10.06
CA GLY A 188 -0.24 11.12 9.19
C GLY A 188 -0.59 9.79 9.86
N THR A 189 -0.25 9.64 11.15
CA THR A 189 -0.60 8.44 11.93
C THR A 189 -2.10 8.40 12.26
N ARG A 190 -2.72 9.55 12.57
CA ARG A 190 -4.16 9.65 12.81
C ARG A 190 -4.97 9.19 11.60
N ASP A 191 -4.54 9.52 10.38
CA ASP A 191 -5.31 9.21 9.18
C ASP A 191 -5.33 7.72 8.79
N ILE A 192 -4.51 6.89 9.45
CA ILE A 192 -4.61 5.42 9.35
C ILE A 192 -5.29 4.79 10.57
N SER A 193 -5.80 5.58 11.52
CA SER A 193 -6.52 5.10 12.71
C SER A 193 -8.03 5.14 12.53
N SER A 194 -8.77 4.69 13.53
CA SER A 194 -10.23 4.86 13.63
C SER A 194 -10.67 6.33 13.72
N ARG A 195 -9.76 7.26 14.02
CA ARG A 195 -10.02 8.71 14.10
C ARG A 195 -9.52 9.48 12.87
N ARG A 196 -9.34 8.80 11.75
CA ARG A 196 -8.94 9.42 10.48
C ARG A 196 -9.84 10.60 10.11
N ASP A 197 -9.31 11.52 9.31
CA ASP A 197 -10.13 12.55 8.68
C ASP A 197 -11.29 11.91 7.88
N PRO A 198 -12.57 12.23 8.17
CA PRO A 198 -13.72 11.63 7.51
C PRO A 198 -13.76 11.88 6.00
N ARG A 199 -13.10 12.94 5.53
CA ARG A 199 -12.98 13.22 4.09
C ARG A 199 -12.24 12.11 3.34
N VAL A 200 -11.37 11.34 4.01
CA VAL A 200 -10.68 10.19 3.40
C VAL A 200 -11.69 9.13 2.99
N GLY A 201 -12.63 8.79 3.88
CA GLY A 201 -13.69 7.82 3.57
C GLY A 201 -14.58 8.31 2.42
N ALA A 202 -14.97 9.59 2.44
CA ALA A 202 -15.74 10.21 1.37
C ALA A 202 -15.01 10.18 0.02
N MET A 203 -13.71 10.46 0.00
CA MET A 203 -12.88 10.39 -1.21
C MET A 203 -12.80 8.97 -1.76
N LEU A 204 -12.56 7.96 -0.92
CA LEU A 204 -12.48 6.57 -1.36
C LEU A 204 -13.81 6.06 -1.93
N ALA A 205 -14.94 6.50 -1.37
CA ALA A 205 -16.26 6.17 -1.87
C ALA A 205 -16.64 6.89 -3.17
N ALA A 206 -16.00 8.02 -3.47
CA ALA A 206 -16.31 8.88 -4.61
C ALA A 206 -15.18 8.94 -5.66
N LEU A 207 -14.36 7.88 -5.74
CA LEU A 207 -13.31 7.80 -6.77
C LEU A 207 -13.93 7.85 -8.18
N PRO A 208 -13.32 8.56 -9.14
CA PRO A 208 -13.80 8.60 -10.52
C PRO A 208 -13.86 7.20 -11.14
N ASN A 209 -14.90 6.92 -11.94
CA ASN A 209 -15.05 5.61 -12.58
C ASN A 209 -14.06 5.38 -13.72
N ASP A 210 -13.60 6.45 -14.34
CA ASP A 210 -12.57 6.47 -15.38
C ASP A 210 -11.14 6.40 -14.83
N LEU A 211 -10.96 6.47 -13.50
CA LEU A 211 -9.65 6.26 -12.88
C LEU A 211 -9.27 4.78 -12.97
N HIS A 212 -8.30 4.46 -13.84
CA HIS A 212 -7.75 3.12 -13.94
C HIS A 212 -6.94 2.76 -12.68
N LEU A 213 -7.51 1.90 -11.84
CA LEU A 213 -7.00 1.60 -10.50
C LEU A 213 -7.08 0.11 -10.20
N VAL A 214 -6.03 -0.41 -9.58
CA VAL A 214 -6.01 -1.75 -8.97
C VAL A 214 -5.48 -1.67 -7.54
N HIS A 215 -6.01 -2.46 -6.61
CA HIS A 215 -5.46 -2.60 -5.26
C HIS A 215 -5.00 -4.02 -4.95
N GLY A 216 -3.84 -4.16 -4.32
CA GLY A 216 -3.29 -5.40 -3.81
C GLY A 216 -3.62 -5.58 -2.33
N VAL A 217 -4.30 -6.67 -2.00
CA VAL A 217 -4.54 -7.10 -0.62
C VAL A 217 -3.61 -8.25 -0.26
N SER A 218 -3.19 -8.33 0.99
CA SER A 218 -2.22 -9.34 1.40
C SER A 218 -2.38 -9.82 2.83
N TRP A 219 -1.79 -10.97 3.10
CA TRP A 219 -1.64 -11.53 4.43
C TRP A 219 -0.24 -12.12 4.59
N SER A 220 0.26 -12.22 5.82
CA SER A 220 1.49 -12.92 6.14
C SER A 220 1.42 -13.53 7.54
N VAL A 221 2.11 -14.65 7.72
CA VAL A 221 2.33 -15.33 9.01
C VAL A 221 3.66 -14.97 9.67
N GLU A 222 4.53 -14.28 8.94
CA GLU A 222 5.88 -13.93 9.38
C GLU A 222 6.15 -12.45 9.16
N ALA A 223 6.83 -11.84 10.12
CA ALA A 223 7.32 -10.48 10.02
C ALA A 223 8.55 -10.43 9.12
N SER A 224 8.53 -9.57 8.10
CA SER A 224 9.68 -9.36 7.21
C SER A 224 10.72 -8.43 7.82
N THR A 225 10.29 -7.57 8.73
CA THR A 225 11.16 -6.67 9.47
C THR A 225 10.68 -6.55 10.92
N ARG A 226 11.49 -5.91 11.76
CA ARG A 226 11.06 -5.52 13.13
C ARG A 226 10.38 -4.15 13.16
N PHE A 227 10.32 -3.45 12.02
CA PHE A 227 9.74 -2.13 11.87
C PHE A 227 8.38 -2.28 11.19
N ASP A 228 7.31 -1.80 11.82
CA ASP A 228 5.96 -1.81 11.23
C ASP A 228 5.37 -3.21 10.96
N SER A 229 5.88 -4.23 11.65
CA SER A 229 5.33 -5.60 11.66
C SER A 229 4.91 -5.98 13.10
N HIS A 230 3.61 -6.10 13.31
CA HIS A 230 2.97 -6.24 14.63
C HIS A 230 2.12 -7.53 14.76
N HIS A 231 2.54 -8.60 14.08
CA HIS A 231 1.86 -9.90 14.04
C HIS A 231 1.36 -10.40 15.40
N GLY A 232 2.23 -10.41 16.42
CA GLY A 232 1.85 -10.89 17.75
C GLY A 232 0.72 -10.06 18.40
N ARG A 233 0.70 -8.74 18.16
CA ARG A 233 -0.37 -7.86 18.66
C ARG A 233 -1.67 -8.10 17.91
N LEU A 234 -1.63 -8.17 16.57
CA LEU A 234 -2.81 -8.43 15.75
C LEU A 234 -3.43 -9.80 16.07
N ASN A 235 -2.61 -10.84 16.17
CA ASN A 235 -3.05 -12.16 16.63
C ASN A 235 -3.65 -12.13 18.04
N GLY A 236 -3.15 -11.27 18.93
CA GLY A 236 -3.74 -11.08 20.26
C GLY A 236 -5.08 -10.33 20.24
N HIS A 237 -5.26 -9.39 19.31
CA HIS A 237 -6.51 -8.62 19.18
C HIS A 237 -7.62 -9.40 18.50
N ARG A 238 -7.32 -10.10 17.39
CA ARG A 238 -8.27 -10.94 16.65
C ARG A 238 -7.58 -12.25 16.24
N PRO A 239 -7.53 -13.24 17.14
CA PRO A 239 -6.92 -14.54 16.86
C PRO A 239 -7.50 -15.18 15.60
N GLY A 240 -6.64 -15.73 14.75
CA GLY A 240 -7.06 -16.43 13.53
C GLY A 240 -7.63 -15.51 12.43
N CYS A 241 -7.44 -14.20 12.51
CA CYS A 241 -7.84 -13.26 11.46
C CYS A 241 -6.61 -12.82 10.64
N ALA A 242 -6.69 -12.96 9.32
CA ALA A 242 -5.57 -12.68 8.42
C ALA A 242 -5.20 -11.20 8.44
N HIS A 243 -3.90 -10.95 8.37
CA HIS A 243 -3.34 -9.60 8.35
C HIS A 243 -1.99 -9.61 7.65
N ASP A 244 -1.54 -8.46 7.18
CA ASP A 244 -0.21 -8.27 6.59
C ASP A 244 0.86 -7.88 7.63
N GLY A 245 0.53 -7.88 8.92
CA GLY A 245 1.42 -7.42 9.98
C GLY A 245 1.11 -6.00 10.45
N GLN A 246 0.26 -5.24 9.74
CA GLN A 246 -0.18 -3.92 10.16
C GLN A 246 -1.70 -3.73 10.08
N PHE A 247 -2.32 -4.23 9.02
CA PHE A 247 -3.75 -4.16 8.75
C PHE A 247 -4.33 -5.57 8.60
N TYR A 248 -5.53 -5.76 9.15
CA TYR A 248 -6.33 -6.94 8.81
C TYR A 248 -6.67 -6.93 7.32
N LEU A 249 -6.81 -8.11 6.73
CA LEU A 249 -6.98 -8.28 5.29
C LEU A 249 -8.17 -7.48 4.75
N GLU A 250 -9.30 -7.51 5.43
CA GLU A 250 -10.50 -6.75 5.05
C GLU A 250 -10.33 -5.22 5.15
N HIS A 251 -9.38 -4.74 5.95
CA HIS A 251 -9.05 -3.32 6.03
C HIS A 251 -8.14 -2.87 4.87
N GLN A 252 -7.74 -3.76 3.97
CA GLN A 252 -7.02 -3.44 2.74
C GLN A 252 -7.94 -3.40 1.51
N VAL A 253 -9.20 -3.85 1.64
CA VAL A 253 -10.12 -4.04 0.52
C VAL A 253 -10.76 -2.72 0.10
N MET A 254 -10.80 -2.46 -1.20
CA MET A 254 -11.62 -1.42 -1.82
C MET A 254 -12.77 -2.08 -2.60
N ALA A 255 -13.99 -1.95 -2.09
CA ALA A 255 -15.16 -2.58 -2.70
C ALA A 255 -15.45 -2.00 -4.09
N GLY A 256 -15.80 -2.87 -5.05
CA GLY A 256 -16.13 -2.46 -6.42
C GLY A 256 -14.93 -1.94 -7.22
N LEU A 257 -13.70 -2.30 -6.83
CA LEU A 257 -12.48 -1.98 -7.55
C LEU A 257 -11.68 -3.24 -7.89
N PRO A 258 -10.92 -3.23 -9.00
CA PRO A 258 -10.03 -4.33 -9.34
C PRO A 258 -9.02 -4.65 -8.23
N GLN A 259 -8.84 -5.94 -7.95
CA GLN A 259 -8.04 -6.45 -6.84
C GLN A 259 -6.97 -7.44 -7.31
N VAL A 260 -5.83 -7.46 -6.64
CA VAL A 260 -4.82 -8.52 -6.69
C VAL A 260 -4.67 -9.14 -5.30
N CYS A 261 -4.69 -10.45 -5.20
CA CYS A 261 -4.58 -11.18 -3.94
C CYS A 261 -3.15 -11.72 -3.75
N LEU A 262 -2.43 -11.21 -2.75
CA LEU A 262 -0.99 -11.44 -2.54
C LEU A 262 -0.71 -12.32 -1.31
N PRO A 263 -0.28 -13.59 -1.47
CA PRO A 263 -0.01 -14.49 -0.35
C PRO A 263 1.26 -14.12 0.39
N ARG A 264 1.31 -14.40 1.68
CA ARG A 264 2.54 -14.41 2.51
C ARG A 264 3.42 -13.16 2.30
N LEU A 265 2.78 -12.00 2.15
CA LEU A 265 3.41 -10.72 1.93
C LEU A 265 3.14 -9.82 3.13
N ASP A 266 4.17 -9.58 3.92
CA ASP A 266 4.17 -8.68 5.08
C ASP A 266 4.21 -7.21 4.66
N HIS A 267 3.72 -6.32 5.53
CA HIS A 267 3.46 -4.92 5.20
C HIS A 267 4.70 -4.16 4.71
N GLY A 268 5.88 -4.46 5.26
CA GLY A 268 7.12 -3.77 4.88
C GLY A 268 7.74 -4.26 3.57
N GLN A 269 7.40 -5.46 3.09
CA GLN A 269 8.12 -6.10 1.98
C GLN A 269 8.07 -5.34 0.65
N PRO A 270 6.94 -4.72 0.24
CA PRO A 270 6.89 -3.96 -1.01
C PRO A 270 7.94 -2.85 -1.11
N VAL A 271 8.33 -2.26 0.03
CA VAL A 271 9.26 -1.12 0.07
C VAL A 271 10.67 -1.48 0.56
N LEU A 272 10.82 -2.54 1.36
CA LEU A 272 12.10 -2.94 1.98
C LEU A 272 12.66 -4.27 1.47
N GLY A 273 11.84 -5.13 0.85
CA GLY A 273 12.22 -6.50 0.53
C GLY A 273 12.18 -7.44 1.74
N GLY A 274 13.02 -8.48 1.73
CA GLY A 274 13.13 -9.45 2.82
C GLY A 274 12.33 -10.74 2.59
N LEU A 275 12.61 -11.78 3.38
CA LEU A 275 11.97 -13.10 3.31
C LEU A 275 11.96 -13.77 1.91
N GLY A 276 12.93 -13.45 1.04
CA GLY A 276 12.99 -13.96 -0.33
C GLY A 276 12.08 -13.21 -1.32
N PHE A 277 11.51 -12.07 -0.92
CA PHE A 277 10.70 -11.22 -1.77
C PHE A 277 11.54 -10.33 -2.68
N ASP A 278 11.20 -10.36 -3.98
CA ASP A 278 11.78 -9.51 -5.01
C ASP A 278 10.86 -8.32 -5.27
N ALA A 279 11.11 -7.22 -4.56
CA ALA A 279 10.36 -5.98 -4.72
C ALA A 279 10.46 -5.42 -6.14
N GLY A 280 11.60 -5.61 -6.82
CA GLY A 280 11.81 -5.13 -8.18
C GLY A 280 10.87 -5.80 -9.17
N ARG A 281 10.89 -7.12 -9.19
CA ARG A 281 10.01 -7.94 -10.02
C ARG A 281 8.53 -7.72 -9.68
N PHE A 282 8.22 -7.53 -8.41
CA PHE A 282 6.86 -7.28 -7.94
C PHE A 282 6.28 -5.98 -8.54
N TRP A 283 7.01 -4.88 -8.43
CA TRP A 283 6.54 -3.59 -8.97
C TRP A 283 6.55 -3.57 -10.50
N LEU A 284 7.47 -4.30 -11.13
CA LEU A 284 7.47 -4.47 -12.59
C LEU A 284 6.21 -5.22 -13.07
N ALA A 285 5.80 -6.27 -12.37
CA ALA A 285 4.59 -7.01 -12.68
C ALA A 285 3.31 -6.17 -12.48
N LEU A 286 3.26 -5.31 -11.46
CA LEU A 286 2.15 -4.36 -11.30
C LEU A 286 2.12 -3.29 -12.40
N ALA A 287 3.28 -2.81 -12.85
CA ALA A 287 3.37 -1.88 -13.98
C ALA A 287 2.89 -2.53 -15.29
N ASP A 288 3.23 -3.79 -15.53
CA ASP A 288 2.71 -4.57 -16.66
C ASP A 288 1.20 -4.78 -16.54
N LEU A 289 0.71 -5.12 -15.35
CA LEU A 289 -0.72 -5.30 -15.10
C LEU A 289 -1.51 -4.06 -15.51
N LEU A 290 -1.11 -2.88 -15.04
CA LEU A 290 -1.72 -1.60 -15.42
C LEU A 290 -1.65 -1.30 -16.92
N HIS A 291 -0.69 -1.88 -17.64
CA HIS A 291 -0.64 -1.73 -19.09
C HIS A 291 -1.66 -2.64 -19.78
N VAL A 292 -1.76 -3.91 -19.36
CA VAL A 292 -2.52 -4.94 -20.08
C VAL A 292 -4.00 -4.89 -19.78
N THR A 293 -4.37 -4.33 -18.63
CA THR A 293 -5.76 -4.04 -18.26
C THR A 293 -6.20 -2.65 -18.69
N ARG A 294 -5.35 -1.90 -19.41
CA ARG A 294 -5.70 -0.55 -19.88
C ARG A 294 -6.96 -0.63 -20.76
N GLY A 295 -7.96 0.18 -20.42
CA GLY A 295 -9.27 0.17 -21.06
C GLY A 295 -10.31 -0.75 -20.40
N GLN A 296 -9.90 -1.54 -19.39
CA GLN A 296 -10.81 -2.23 -18.48
C GLN A 296 -11.07 -1.33 -17.28
N THR A 297 -12.07 -0.45 -17.39
CA THR A 297 -12.61 0.30 -16.24
C THR A 297 -13.80 -0.46 -15.65
N ARG A 298 -14.08 -0.22 -14.36
CA ARG A 298 -15.22 -0.81 -13.65
C ARG A 298 -16.57 -0.32 -14.18
#